data_AF-A0A1U7VIF2-F1
#
_entry.id   AF-A0A1U7VIF2-F1
#
_cell.length_a   1.000
_cell.length_b   1.000
_cell.length_c   1.000
_cell.angle_alpha   90.00
_cell.angle_beta   90.00
_cell.angle_gamma   90.00
#
_symmetry.space_group_name_H-M   'P 1'
#
loop_
_entity.id
_entity.type
_entity.pdbx_description
1 polymer ?
#
loop_
_entity_poly.entity_id
_entity_poly.type
_entity_poly.pdbx_seq_one_letter_code
_entity_poly.pdbx_strand_id
1 'polypeptide(L)'
;MGSIAREDEGCAIWAEAIVEVREASPTHYKLRIESFSLLSESGIEKFESNEFEACGHKWKLIIYPDGNGRENGSEHISVYLAISGTSSLPAGWEVTAIFTFFLYNQLCDNYLTVRGKMRRFQSIKLEWGLLKFLPHYIDIDKAFKEASNGHLIDDKCVFGAEIFVAQRQAIGECLSVEKSNDKFKREWKICNFSNLGIIWLSEEFTAGDHKWNLWLFPKGNEKNRGCNISIFLVYVDSKDFDHHRKVKANYSFCIKDQIGGECDKRLSSKIIPPTFILMVLVFICYLVNFLRLSLILSFFFAYCDWFSATSQTWGYPSFMPLTELHDQKKGYIVNDCIVVEVEVEVVFKHRVKSLS
;
A
#
# COMPACT_ATOMS: atom_id res chain seq x y z
N MET A 1 -2.16 -49.81 -4.56
CA MET A 1 -2.02 -48.34 -4.45
C MET A 1 -2.22 -47.78 -5.84
N GLY A 2 -3.34 -47.09 -6.05
CA GLY A 2 -3.76 -46.57 -7.35
C GLY A 2 -5.11 -45.90 -7.16
N SER A 3 -5.10 -44.81 -6.40
CA SER A 3 -6.25 -43.93 -6.19
C SER A 3 -6.58 -43.25 -7.51
N ILE A 4 -7.63 -43.73 -8.16
CA ILE A 4 -8.28 -43.03 -9.28
C ILE A 4 -9.04 -41.87 -8.63
N ALA A 5 -8.48 -40.67 -8.73
CA ALA A 5 -9.23 -39.46 -8.50
C ALA A 5 -10.34 -39.40 -9.54
N ARG A 6 -11.60 -39.48 -9.10
CA ARG A 6 -12.74 -39.04 -9.91
C ARG A 6 -12.63 -37.52 -9.95
N GLU A 7 -12.25 -36.98 -11.10
CA GLU A 7 -12.58 -35.62 -11.43
C GLU A 7 -14.11 -35.57 -11.55
N ASP A 8 -14.76 -34.95 -10.56
CA ASP A 8 -16.16 -34.60 -10.62
C ASP A 8 -16.33 -33.59 -11.77
N GLU A 9 -16.90 -34.05 -12.88
CA GLU A 9 -17.44 -33.19 -13.93
C GLU A 9 -18.65 -32.43 -13.39
N GLY A 10 -18.37 -31.38 -12.62
CA GLY A 10 -19.35 -30.45 -12.09
C GLY A 10 -20.02 -29.67 -13.22
N CYS A 11 -21.23 -30.10 -13.57
CA CYS A 11 -22.36 -29.30 -14.05
C CYS A 11 -21.99 -27.97 -14.75
N ALA A 12 -21.93 -27.99 -16.09
CA ALA A 12 -21.66 -26.84 -16.97
C ALA A 12 -22.67 -25.66 -16.89
N ILE A 13 -23.60 -25.67 -15.92
CA ILE A 13 -24.63 -24.64 -15.70
C ILE A 13 -24.01 -23.33 -15.14
N TRP A 14 -22.82 -23.42 -14.52
CA TRP A 14 -22.21 -22.33 -13.74
C TRP A 14 -20.83 -21.89 -14.22
N ALA A 15 -20.45 -22.20 -15.47
CA ALA A 15 -19.10 -21.94 -15.99
C ALA A 15 -18.63 -20.47 -15.87
N GLU A 16 -19.56 -19.53 -15.63
CA GLU A 16 -19.27 -18.10 -15.48
C GLU A 16 -19.58 -17.50 -14.09
N ALA A 17 -19.98 -18.32 -13.11
CA ALA A 17 -20.40 -17.86 -11.78
C ALA A 17 -19.65 -18.60 -10.66
N ILE A 18 -19.44 -17.92 -9.53
CA ILE A 18 -18.89 -18.55 -8.34
C ILE A 18 -20.06 -19.00 -7.47
N VAL A 19 -20.11 -20.30 -7.16
CA VAL A 19 -21.13 -20.91 -6.31
C VAL A 19 -20.50 -21.29 -4.97
N GLU A 20 -21.12 -20.88 -3.87
CA GLU A 20 -20.66 -21.17 -2.52
C GLU A 20 -21.85 -21.36 -1.57
N VAL A 21 -21.61 -22.03 -0.43
CA VAL A 21 -22.56 -22.07 0.69
C VAL A 21 -22.11 -21.10 1.76
N ARG A 22 -23.03 -20.28 2.26
CA ARG A 22 -22.75 -19.24 3.25
C ARG A 22 -23.82 -19.26 4.34
N GLU A 23 -23.39 -19.29 5.61
CA GLU A 23 -24.30 -19.21 6.77
C GLU A 23 -24.89 -17.80 6.93
N ALA A 24 -24.09 -16.77 6.64
CA ALA A 24 -24.51 -15.38 6.81
C ALA A 24 -25.57 -14.95 5.78
N SER A 25 -26.66 -14.36 6.27
CA SER A 25 -27.73 -13.72 5.50
C SER A 25 -27.20 -12.72 4.45
N PRO A 26 -27.92 -12.53 3.31
CA PRO A 26 -27.68 -11.42 2.40
C PRO A 26 -27.81 -10.07 3.13
N THR A 27 -26.94 -9.13 2.78
CA THR A 27 -26.84 -7.84 3.47
C THR A 27 -27.87 -6.81 3.00
N HIS A 28 -28.30 -6.87 1.73
CA HIS A 28 -29.07 -5.78 1.11
C HIS A 28 -30.56 -6.09 0.94
N TYR A 29 -30.92 -7.29 0.49
CA TYR A 29 -32.32 -7.62 0.24
C TYR A 29 -32.63 -9.09 0.46
N LYS A 30 -33.83 -9.35 0.98
CA LYS A 30 -34.40 -10.68 1.21
C LYS A 30 -35.88 -10.66 0.82
N LEU A 31 -36.27 -11.62 0.01
CA LEU A 31 -37.63 -11.78 -0.48
C LEU A 31 -38.13 -13.17 -0.09
N ARG A 32 -39.18 -13.22 0.73
CA ARG A 32 -39.89 -14.46 1.06
C ARG A 32 -41.11 -14.59 0.16
N ILE A 33 -41.23 -15.72 -0.51
CA ILE A 33 -42.43 -16.11 -1.26
C ILE A 33 -43.17 -17.13 -0.38
N GLU A 34 -44.44 -16.84 -0.08
CA GLU A 34 -45.27 -17.68 0.81
C GLU A 34 -46.05 -18.77 0.06
N SER A 35 -46.17 -18.65 -1.26
CA SER A 35 -46.89 -19.61 -2.11
C SER A 35 -46.25 -19.69 -3.50
N PHE A 36 -45.13 -20.42 -3.61
CA PHE A 36 -44.37 -20.50 -4.85
C PHE A 36 -45.14 -21.24 -5.95
N SER A 37 -45.85 -22.31 -5.61
CA SER A 37 -46.62 -23.10 -6.59
C SER A 37 -47.70 -22.26 -7.26
N LEU A 38 -48.42 -21.42 -6.48
CA LEU A 38 -49.40 -20.47 -7.03
C LEU A 38 -48.76 -19.43 -7.96
N LEU A 39 -47.53 -19.01 -7.66
CA LEU A 39 -46.81 -18.07 -8.51
C LEU A 39 -46.53 -18.67 -9.90
N SER A 40 -46.10 -19.92 -9.96
CA SER A 40 -45.95 -20.67 -11.23
C SER A 40 -47.28 -20.93 -11.93
N GLU A 41 -48.32 -21.35 -11.19
CA GLU A 41 -49.62 -21.73 -11.78
C GLU A 41 -50.46 -20.53 -12.25
N SER A 42 -50.24 -19.35 -11.69
CA SER A 42 -51.02 -18.13 -11.99
C SER A 42 -50.84 -17.59 -13.41
N GLY A 43 -49.88 -18.12 -14.19
CA GLY A 43 -49.54 -17.61 -15.53
C GLY A 43 -48.76 -16.30 -15.52
N ILE A 44 -48.24 -15.89 -14.36
CA ILE A 44 -47.36 -14.73 -14.23
C ILE A 44 -45.99 -15.08 -14.81
N GLU A 45 -45.58 -14.41 -15.89
CA GLU A 45 -44.28 -14.64 -16.55
C GLU A 45 -43.10 -14.34 -15.61
N LYS A 46 -43.20 -13.25 -14.84
CA LYS A 46 -42.16 -12.83 -13.88
C LYS A 46 -42.76 -12.11 -12.69
N PHE A 47 -42.13 -12.30 -11.53
CA PHE A 47 -42.37 -11.50 -10.33
C PHE A 47 -41.30 -10.40 -10.23
N GLU A 48 -41.73 -9.16 -9.99
CA GLU A 48 -40.82 -8.06 -9.64
C GLU A 48 -41.01 -7.69 -8.17
N SER A 49 -39.89 -7.58 -7.45
CA SER A 49 -39.91 -7.12 -6.06
C SER A 49 -40.24 -5.64 -5.94
N ASN A 50 -40.55 -5.22 -4.71
CA ASN A 50 -40.46 -3.81 -4.33
C ASN A 50 -39.05 -3.27 -4.56
N GLU A 51 -38.96 -1.96 -4.75
CA GLU A 51 -37.67 -1.28 -4.83
C GLU A 51 -36.95 -1.34 -3.48
N PHE A 52 -35.64 -1.58 -3.53
CA PHE A 52 -34.76 -1.51 -2.36
C PHE A 52 -33.49 -0.75 -2.71
N GLU A 53 -32.90 -0.10 -1.70
CA GLU A 53 -31.71 0.74 -1.89
C GLU A 53 -30.45 0.01 -1.45
N ALA A 54 -29.43 0.03 -2.32
CA ALA A 54 -28.12 -0.53 -2.03
C ALA A 54 -27.04 0.23 -2.79
N CYS A 55 -25.91 0.52 -2.12
CA CYS A 55 -24.77 1.25 -2.69
C CYS A 55 -25.16 2.58 -3.37
N GLY A 56 -26.15 3.31 -2.84
CA GLY A 56 -26.62 4.60 -3.38
C GLY A 56 -27.49 4.50 -4.65
N HIS A 57 -27.96 3.31 -5.01
CA HIS A 57 -28.84 3.08 -6.14
C HIS A 57 -30.08 2.29 -5.72
N LYS A 58 -31.17 2.45 -6.48
CA LYS A 58 -32.40 1.68 -6.30
C LYS A 58 -32.38 0.45 -7.21
N TRP A 59 -32.81 -0.68 -6.66
CA TRP A 59 -32.77 -1.98 -7.31
C TRP A 59 -34.10 -2.71 -7.15
N LYS A 60 -34.35 -3.64 -8.06
CA LYS A 60 -35.42 -4.64 -7.96
C LYS A 60 -34.86 -6.03 -8.24
N LEU A 61 -35.36 -7.02 -7.50
CA LEU A 61 -35.14 -8.43 -7.76
C LEU A 61 -36.27 -8.93 -8.67
N ILE A 62 -35.92 -9.58 -9.76
CA ILE A 62 -36.87 -10.15 -10.72
C ILE A 62 -36.69 -11.66 -10.75
N ILE A 63 -37.78 -12.40 -10.59
CA ILE A 63 -37.79 -13.86 -10.56
C ILE A 63 -38.70 -14.37 -11.66
N TYR A 64 -38.20 -15.29 -12.47
CA TYR A 64 -38.98 -16.07 -13.42
C TYR A 64 -39.12 -17.48 -12.83
N PRO A 65 -40.28 -17.82 -12.23
CA PRO A 65 -40.48 -19.11 -11.55
C PRO A 65 -40.28 -20.31 -12.47
N ASP A 66 -40.75 -20.18 -13.71
CA ASP A 66 -40.67 -21.23 -14.75
C ASP A 66 -39.61 -20.92 -15.82
N GLY A 67 -38.79 -19.91 -15.56
CA GLY A 67 -37.66 -19.52 -16.39
C GLY A 67 -37.98 -18.50 -17.46
N ASN A 68 -36.94 -17.78 -17.87
CA ASN A 68 -37.07 -16.80 -18.96
C ASN A 68 -36.98 -17.50 -20.33
N GLY A 69 -38.12 -17.95 -20.84
CA GLY A 69 -38.21 -18.62 -22.15
C GLY A 69 -37.69 -17.79 -23.33
N ARG A 70 -37.69 -16.45 -23.22
CA ARG A 70 -37.18 -15.55 -24.27
C ARG A 70 -35.66 -15.57 -24.41
N GLU A 71 -34.95 -16.04 -23.38
CA GLU A 71 -33.50 -16.08 -23.32
C GLU A 71 -32.95 -17.52 -23.14
N ASN A 72 -33.72 -18.55 -23.55
CA ASN A 72 -33.38 -19.98 -23.39
C ASN A 72 -33.23 -20.43 -21.92
N GLY A 73 -33.94 -19.78 -21.00
CA GLY A 73 -33.98 -20.12 -19.57
C GLY A 73 -35.07 -21.12 -19.19
N SER A 74 -35.75 -21.76 -20.15
CA SER A 74 -36.81 -22.73 -19.88
C SER A 74 -36.34 -23.86 -18.95
N GLU A 75 -37.26 -24.39 -18.13
CA GLU A 75 -37.03 -25.51 -17.18
C GLU A 75 -36.10 -25.18 -15.99
N HIS A 76 -35.77 -23.89 -15.81
CA HIS A 76 -34.98 -23.40 -14.69
C HIS A 76 -35.68 -22.20 -14.06
N ILE A 77 -35.48 -21.99 -12.76
CA ILE A 77 -35.77 -20.69 -12.17
C ILE A 77 -34.71 -19.72 -12.68
N SER A 78 -35.11 -18.55 -13.18
CA SER A 78 -34.19 -17.47 -13.53
C SER A 78 -34.33 -16.30 -12.56
N VAL A 79 -33.19 -15.70 -12.19
CA VAL A 79 -33.17 -14.57 -11.24
C VAL A 79 -32.35 -13.42 -11.83
N TYR A 80 -32.91 -12.21 -11.80
CA TYR A 80 -32.29 -11.01 -12.33
C TYR A 80 -32.30 -9.88 -11.31
N LEU A 81 -31.35 -8.98 -11.47
CA LEU A 81 -31.28 -7.71 -10.77
C LEU A 81 -31.48 -6.59 -11.78
N ALA A 82 -32.40 -5.69 -11.47
CA ALA A 82 -32.69 -4.52 -12.28
C ALA A 82 -32.35 -3.25 -11.50
N ILE A 83 -31.70 -2.28 -12.15
CA ILE A 83 -31.57 -0.93 -11.59
C ILE A 83 -32.87 -0.16 -11.87
N SER A 84 -33.39 0.53 -10.86
CA SER A 84 -34.61 1.32 -10.95
C SER A 84 -34.38 2.78 -10.57
N GLY A 85 -35.43 3.62 -10.64
CA GLY A 85 -35.32 5.04 -10.33
C GLY A 85 -34.32 5.80 -11.21
N THR A 86 -34.07 5.35 -12.44
CA THR A 86 -33.02 5.91 -13.31
C THR A 86 -33.31 7.32 -13.82
N SER A 87 -34.53 7.81 -13.65
CA SER A 87 -34.93 9.19 -13.97
C SER A 87 -34.22 10.24 -13.12
N SER A 88 -33.69 9.88 -11.95
CA SER A 88 -32.91 10.78 -11.10
C SER A 88 -31.41 10.74 -11.37
N LEU A 89 -30.94 9.89 -12.30
CA LEU A 89 -29.52 9.76 -12.63
C LEU A 89 -29.12 10.76 -13.74
N PRO A 90 -27.85 11.23 -13.77
CA PRO A 90 -27.39 12.16 -14.78
C PRO A 90 -27.46 11.56 -16.19
N ALA A 91 -27.53 12.42 -17.22
CA ALA A 91 -27.49 11.98 -18.61
C ALA A 91 -26.19 11.18 -18.88
N GLY A 92 -26.31 10.02 -19.51
CA GLY A 92 -25.16 9.13 -19.79
C GLY A 92 -24.63 8.37 -18.58
N TRP A 93 -25.43 8.23 -17.50
CA TRP A 93 -25.04 7.44 -16.34
C TRP A 93 -24.65 6.00 -16.72
N GLU A 94 -23.65 5.49 -16.02
CA GLU A 94 -23.24 4.09 -16.07
C GLU A 94 -22.95 3.62 -14.64
N VAL A 95 -23.52 2.50 -14.25
CA VAL A 95 -23.26 1.88 -12.94
C VAL A 95 -22.66 0.51 -13.20
N THR A 96 -21.45 0.26 -12.69
CA THR A 96 -20.82 -1.05 -12.79
C THR A 96 -20.91 -1.75 -11.44
N ALA A 97 -21.51 -2.94 -11.40
CA ALA A 97 -21.74 -3.67 -10.17
C ALA A 97 -21.46 -5.17 -10.31
N ILE A 98 -21.07 -5.79 -9.20
CA ILE A 98 -21.09 -7.23 -8.98
C ILE A 98 -22.27 -7.50 -8.06
N PHE A 99 -23.02 -8.55 -8.33
CA PHE A 99 -24.13 -8.97 -7.49
C PHE A 99 -24.06 -10.47 -7.20
N THR A 100 -24.49 -10.82 -5.99
CA THR A 100 -24.62 -12.19 -5.53
C THR A 100 -26.08 -12.45 -5.22
N PHE A 101 -26.64 -13.50 -5.81
CA PHE A 101 -27.97 -14.00 -5.47
C PHE A 101 -27.87 -15.08 -4.40
N PHE A 102 -28.86 -15.12 -3.53
CA PHE A 102 -28.93 -16.04 -2.40
C PHE A 102 -30.22 -16.83 -2.47
N LEU A 103 -30.14 -18.10 -2.09
CA LEU A 103 -31.27 -18.96 -1.87
C LEU A 103 -31.12 -19.63 -0.51
N TYR A 104 -32.08 -19.39 0.37
CA TYR A 104 -32.05 -19.92 1.72
C TYR A 104 -32.36 -21.42 1.75
N ASN A 105 -31.59 -22.17 2.51
CA ASN A 105 -31.86 -23.54 2.91
C ASN A 105 -32.45 -23.51 4.33
N GLN A 106 -33.73 -23.83 4.43
CA GLN A 106 -34.52 -23.75 5.64
C GLN A 106 -34.24 -24.91 6.62
N LEU A 107 -33.58 -25.98 6.17
CA LEU A 107 -33.23 -27.14 7.00
C LEU A 107 -31.86 -26.96 7.67
N CYS A 108 -30.91 -26.38 6.93
CA CYS A 108 -29.52 -26.22 7.38
C CYS A 108 -29.20 -24.81 7.91
N ASP A 109 -30.15 -23.86 7.85
CA ASP A 109 -29.96 -22.45 8.22
C ASP A 109 -28.80 -21.77 7.50
N ASN A 110 -28.66 -22.05 6.21
CA ASN A 110 -27.60 -21.47 5.37
C ASN A 110 -28.11 -21.08 3.99
N TYR A 111 -27.24 -20.53 3.15
CA TYR A 111 -27.61 -20.00 1.84
C TYR A 111 -26.74 -20.61 0.75
N LEU A 112 -27.37 -21.12 -0.30
CA LEU A 112 -26.72 -21.27 -1.58
C LEU A 112 -26.53 -19.88 -2.18
N THR A 113 -25.30 -19.51 -2.47
CA THR A 113 -24.99 -18.22 -3.08
C THR A 113 -24.39 -18.42 -4.46
N VAL A 114 -24.81 -17.56 -5.39
CA VAL A 114 -24.28 -17.53 -6.74
C VAL A 114 -23.87 -16.11 -7.07
N ARG A 115 -22.56 -15.88 -7.11
CA ARG A 115 -21.97 -14.60 -7.47
C ARG A 115 -21.74 -14.52 -8.97
N GLY A 116 -22.35 -13.52 -9.60
CA GLY A 116 -22.17 -13.22 -11.02
C GLY A 116 -20.88 -12.44 -11.31
N LYS A 117 -20.58 -12.30 -12.61
CA LYS A 117 -19.52 -11.39 -13.09
C LYS A 117 -19.92 -9.92 -12.90
N MET A 118 -18.91 -9.05 -12.97
CA MET A 118 -19.12 -7.61 -13.05
C MET A 118 -19.94 -7.25 -14.27
N ARG A 119 -21.01 -6.47 -14.08
CA ARG A 119 -21.93 -6.03 -15.13
C ARG A 119 -22.08 -4.52 -15.14
N ARG A 120 -22.25 -3.97 -16.34
CA ARG A 120 -22.47 -2.54 -16.57
C ARG A 120 -23.96 -2.30 -16.85
N PHE A 121 -24.58 -1.52 -15.98
CA PHE A 121 -25.93 -1.00 -16.12
C PHE A 121 -25.86 0.36 -16.80
N GLN A 122 -26.73 0.57 -17.77
CA GLN A 122 -26.84 1.80 -18.55
C GLN A 122 -28.26 1.95 -19.09
N SER A 123 -28.61 3.11 -19.64
CA SER A 123 -29.97 3.40 -20.13
C SER A 123 -30.57 2.33 -21.07
N ILE A 124 -29.74 1.67 -21.90
CA ILE A 124 -30.17 0.61 -22.82
C ILE A 124 -30.13 -0.81 -22.24
N LYS A 125 -29.53 -1.01 -21.06
CA LYS A 125 -29.41 -2.32 -20.40
C LYS A 125 -29.52 -2.16 -18.88
N LEU A 126 -30.74 -2.28 -18.39
CA LEU A 126 -31.10 -2.06 -16.98
C LEU A 126 -31.11 -3.33 -16.14
N GLU A 127 -31.05 -4.50 -16.78
CA GLU A 127 -31.28 -5.79 -16.14
C GLU A 127 -30.15 -6.77 -16.47
N TRP A 128 -29.64 -7.44 -15.44
CA TRP A 128 -28.65 -8.51 -15.55
C TRP A 128 -29.02 -9.64 -14.59
N GLY A 129 -28.86 -10.89 -15.01
CA GLY A 129 -29.27 -12.02 -14.19
C GLY A 129 -28.62 -13.33 -14.56
N LEU A 130 -29.08 -14.38 -13.89
CA LEU A 130 -28.71 -15.76 -14.09
C LEU A 130 -29.91 -16.50 -14.68
N LEU A 131 -29.77 -16.84 -15.95
CA LEU A 131 -30.76 -17.53 -16.77
C LEU A 131 -31.15 -18.90 -16.20
N LYS A 132 -30.14 -19.65 -15.76
CA LYS A 132 -30.28 -21.00 -15.22
C LYS A 132 -29.85 -20.98 -13.76
N PHE A 133 -30.59 -20.24 -12.93
CA PHE A 133 -30.26 -20.09 -11.52
C PHE A 133 -30.51 -21.37 -10.72
N LEU A 134 -31.60 -22.09 -11.00
CA LEU A 134 -31.81 -23.42 -10.40
C LEU A 134 -32.51 -24.32 -11.40
N PRO A 135 -32.04 -25.56 -11.61
CA PRO A 135 -32.81 -26.51 -12.38
C PRO A 135 -34.10 -26.88 -11.62
N HIS A 136 -35.20 -27.04 -12.35
CA HIS A 136 -36.42 -27.61 -11.76
C HIS A 136 -36.24 -29.09 -11.41
N TYR A 137 -35.52 -29.87 -12.23
CA TYR A 137 -35.50 -31.34 -12.13
C TYR A 137 -34.24 -32.06 -12.64
N ILE A 138 -33.22 -31.33 -13.11
CA ILE A 138 -32.13 -31.93 -13.93
C ILE A 138 -31.07 -32.66 -13.09
N ASP A 139 -30.98 -32.38 -11.79
CA ASP A 139 -30.09 -33.06 -10.84
C ASP A 139 -30.83 -33.18 -9.51
N ILE A 140 -31.23 -34.39 -9.08
CA ILE A 140 -32.10 -34.63 -7.91
C ILE A 140 -31.47 -34.02 -6.64
N ASP A 141 -30.15 -34.09 -6.52
CA ASP A 141 -29.38 -33.56 -5.38
C ASP A 141 -29.34 -32.01 -5.37
N LYS A 142 -29.85 -31.34 -6.43
CA LYS A 142 -29.87 -29.87 -6.57
C LYS A 142 -31.23 -29.33 -7.02
N ALA A 143 -32.26 -30.16 -7.07
CA ALA A 143 -33.59 -29.76 -7.51
C ALA A 143 -34.23 -28.80 -6.49
N PHE A 144 -34.72 -27.66 -6.96
CA PHE A 144 -35.32 -26.64 -6.08
C PHE A 144 -36.57 -27.14 -5.33
N LYS A 145 -37.40 -27.96 -6.00
CA LYS A 145 -38.66 -28.48 -5.45
C LYS A 145 -38.46 -29.68 -4.51
N GLU A 146 -37.26 -30.22 -4.43
CA GLU A 146 -36.96 -31.37 -3.59
C GLU A 146 -36.84 -30.93 -2.13
N ALA A 147 -37.73 -31.43 -1.28
CA ALA A 147 -37.84 -31.00 0.12
C ALA A 147 -36.55 -31.28 0.90
N SER A 148 -35.81 -32.34 0.55
CA SER A 148 -34.55 -32.69 1.22
C SER A 148 -33.43 -31.66 1.00
N ASN A 149 -33.54 -30.81 -0.04
CA ASN A 149 -32.60 -29.70 -0.30
C ASN A 149 -32.93 -28.44 0.51
N GLY A 150 -34.09 -28.39 1.17
CA GLY A 150 -34.48 -27.33 2.11
C GLY A 150 -34.80 -25.96 1.50
N HIS A 151 -34.77 -25.81 0.18
CA HIS A 151 -35.00 -24.53 -0.50
C HIS A 151 -36.47 -24.14 -0.63
N LEU A 152 -37.35 -25.13 -0.80
CA LEU A 152 -38.80 -24.98 -0.83
C LEU A 152 -39.42 -25.87 0.26
N ILE A 153 -39.89 -25.27 1.35
CA ILE A 153 -40.53 -25.94 2.48
C ILE A 153 -41.91 -25.31 2.69
N ASP A 154 -42.95 -26.14 2.81
CA ASP A 154 -44.35 -25.70 2.95
C ASP A 154 -44.81 -24.71 1.85
N ASP A 155 -44.32 -24.89 0.62
CA ASP A 155 -44.54 -23.98 -0.54
C ASP A 155 -43.91 -22.59 -0.38
N LYS A 156 -42.98 -22.44 0.57
CA LYS A 156 -42.28 -21.20 0.89
C LYS A 156 -40.82 -21.27 0.54
N CYS A 157 -40.31 -20.20 -0.05
CA CYS A 157 -38.90 -20.06 -0.35
C CYS A 157 -38.42 -18.63 -0.10
N VAL A 158 -37.10 -18.47 0.07
CA VAL A 158 -36.51 -17.17 0.37
C VAL A 158 -35.32 -16.92 -0.55
N PHE A 159 -35.45 -15.87 -1.36
CA PHE A 159 -34.39 -15.34 -2.21
C PHE A 159 -33.71 -14.15 -1.54
N GLY A 160 -32.49 -13.86 -1.95
CA GLY A 160 -31.78 -12.67 -1.52
C GLY A 160 -30.85 -12.10 -2.57
N ALA A 161 -30.43 -10.87 -2.35
CA ALA A 161 -29.48 -10.18 -3.20
C ALA A 161 -28.49 -9.37 -2.36
N GLU A 162 -27.23 -9.38 -2.77
CA GLU A 162 -26.16 -8.53 -2.26
C GLU A 162 -25.48 -7.84 -3.44
N ILE A 163 -25.35 -6.50 -3.38
CA ILE A 163 -24.82 -5.68 -4.45
C ILE A 163 -23.50 -5.05 -3.99
N PHE A 164 -22.53 -5.03 -4.89
CA PHE A 164 -21.29 -4.28 -4.75
C PHE A 164 -21.09 -3.40 -5.98
N VAL A 165 -21.19 -2.08 -5.81
CA VAL A 165 -20.95 -1.11 -6.89
C VAL A 165 -19.49 -0.73 -6.92
N ALA A 166 -18.84 -0.92 -8.07
CA ALA A 166 -17.45 -0.55 -8.26
C ALA A 166 -17.34 0.96 -8.55
N GLN A 167 -16.72 1.68 -7.63
CA GLN A 167 -16.37 3.09 -7.85
C GLN A 167 -15.22 3.18 -8.87
N ARG A 168 -15.37 4.04 -9.88
CA ARG A 168 -14.36 4.21 -10.95
C ARG A 168 -13.14 5.05 -10.53
N GLN A 169 -13.10 5.56 -9.31
CA GLN A 169 -11.99 6.37 -8.81
C GLN A 169 -10.93 5.46 -8.20
N ALA A 170 -10.03 4.96 -9.05
CA ALA A 170 -8.80 4.34 -8.54
C ALA A 170 -7.97 5.42 -7.85
N ILE A 171 -7.72 5.25 -6.55
CA ILE A 171 -6.77 6.11 -5.82
C ILE A 171 -5.38 5.69 -6.27
N GLY A 172 -4.75 6.53 -7.08
CA GLY A 172 -3.38 6.34 -7.55
C GLY A 172 -2.42 7.32 -6.87
N GLU A 173 -1.17 6.90 -6.67
CA GLU A 173 -0.07 7.77 -6.28
C GLU A 173 1.00 7.80 -7.36
N CYS A 174 1.66 8.94 -7.52
CA CYS A 174 2.80 9.10 -8.42
C CYS A 174 4.06 9.40 -7.60
N LEU A 175 5.11 8.61 -7.84
CA LEU A 175 6.44 8.81 -7.30
C LEU A 175 7.27 9.61 -8.30
N SER A 176 7.69 10.81 -7.90
CA SER A 176 8.69 11.58 -8.64
C SER A 176 10.03 11.56 -7.90
N VAL A 177 11.08 11.16 -8.60
CA VAL A 177 12.47 11.20 -8.10
C VAL A 177 13.24 12.20 -8.94
N GLU A 178 13.60 13.33 -8.34
CA GLU A 178 14.43 14.36 -8.99
C GLU A 178 15.89 14.19 -8.55
N LYS A 179 16.80 14.11 -9.52
CA LYS A 179 18.24 14.13 -9.28
C LYS A 179 18.73 15.59 -9.32
N SER A 180 19.21 16.10 -8.19
CA SER A 180 19.86 17.42 -8.15
C SER A 180 21.37 17.26 -8.32
N ASN A 181 22.02 18.21 -8.99
CA ASN A 181 23.47 18.32 -9.07
C ASN A 181 24.00 19.50 -8.21
N ASP A 182 23.16 20.03 -7.32
CA ASP A 182 23.49 21.23 -6.55
C ASP A 182 24.47 20.87 -5.44
N LYS A 183 25.70 21.37 -5.60
CA LYS A 183 26.78 21.23 -4.63
C LYS A 183 26.94 22.53 -3.87
N PHE A 184 26.73 22.47 -2.57
CA PHE A 184 27.05 23.54 -1.65
C PHE A 184 28.41 23.27 -1.03
N LYS A 185 29.24 24.32 -0.91
CA LYS A 185 30.53 24.29 -0.21
C LYS A 185 30.67 25.55 0.62
N ARG A 186 31.04 25.41 1.90
CA ARG A 186 31.26 26.54 2.81
C ARG A 186 32.32 26.22 3.86
N GLU A 187 32.96 27.28 4.34
CA GLU A 187 33.92 27.25 5.44
C GLU A 187 33.45 28.10 6.61
N TRP A 188 33.62 27.57 7.83
CA TRP A 188 33.41 28.29 9.07
C TRP A 188 34.73 28.43 9.81
N LYS A 189 35.15 29.68 10.05
CA LYS A 189 36.22 29.98 10.99
C LYS A 189 35.61 30.15 12.38
N ILE A 190 35.84 29.17 13.25
CA ILE A 190 35.29 29.13 14.61
C ILE A 190 36.41 29.53 15.56
N CYS A 191 36.33 30.74 16.11
CA CYS A 191 37.30 31.29 17.05
C CYS A 191 36.83 31.20 18.49
N ASN A 192 37.77 31.42 19.42
CA ASN A 192 37.54 31.19 20.85
C ASN A 192 37.19 29.71 21.14
N PHE A 193 37.83 28.80 20.40
CA PHE A 193 37.52 27.38 20.36
C PHE A 193 37.62 26.73 21.75
N SER A 194 38.65 27.11 22.51
CA SER A 194 38.88 26.66 23.88
C SER A 194 37.71 26.92 24.85
N ASN A 195 36.94 27.99 24.59
CA ASN A 195 35.81 28.43 25.42
C ASN A 195 34.44 28.03 24.86
N LEU A 196 34.39 27.23 23.78
CA LEU A 196 33.12 26.73 23.27
C LEU A 196 32.43 25.83 24.30
N GLY A 197 31.10 25.93 24.32
CA GLY A 197 30.25 25.09 25.15
C GLY A 197 30.24 23.62 24.70
N ILE A 198 29.22 22.88 25.13
CA ILE A 198 29.05 21.47 24.78
C ILE A 198 28.87 21.30 23.26
N ILE A 199 28.12 22.21 22.65
CA ILE A 199 27.78 22.21 21.23
C ILE A 199 27.97 23.62 20.66
N TRP A 200 28.49 23.69 19.45
CA TRP A 200 28.49 24.87 18.61
C TRP A 200 27.56 24.62 17.41
N LEU A 201 26.72 25.60 17.11
CA LEU A 201 25.73 25.55 16.05
C LEU A 201 26.09 26.57 14.97
N SER A 202 26.11 26.15 13.70
CA SER A 202 26.24 27.10 12.59
C SER A 202 24.94 27.86 12.35
N GLU A 203 25.03 28.95 11.59
CA GLU A 203 23.87 29.52 10.91
C GLU A 203 23.23 28.51 9.95
N GLU A 204 21.95 28.72 9.64
CA GLU A 204 21.25 27.96 8.60
C GLU A 204 21.78 28.32 7.21
N PHE A 205 21.97 27.33 6.36
CA PHE A 205 22.37 27.50 4.97
C PHE A 205 21.53 26.64 4.04
N THR A 206 21.49 27.01 2.76
CA THR A 206 20.67 26.33 1.75
C THR A 206 21.54 25.50 0.81
N ALA A 207 21.19 24.22 0.64
CA ALA A 207 21.78 23.30 -0.34
C ALA A 207 20.68 22.45 -0.97
N GLY A 208 20.57 22.47 -2.32
CA GLY A 208 19.54 21.74 -3.07
C GLY A 208 18.10 22.15 -2.73
N ASP A 209 17.85 23.45 -2.55
CA ASP A 209 16.59 24.06 -2.07
C ASP A 209 16.15 23.66 -0.67
N HIS A 210 17.07 23.10 0.12
CA HIS A 210 16.79 22.67 1.48
C HIS A 210 17.64 23.42 2.49
N LYS A 211 17.09 23.66 3.69
CA LYS A 211 17.81 24.27 4.80
C LYS A 211 18.52 23.22 5.65
N TRP A 212 19.77 23.53 5.98
CA TRP A 212 20.67 22.71 6.75
C TRP A 212 21.38 23.56 7.81
N ASN A 213 21.87 22.94 8.88
CA ASN A 213 22.86 23.54 9.77
C ASN A 213 23.84 22.48 10.27
N LEU A 214 24.90 22.91 10.97
CA LEU A 214 25.94 22.06 11.51
C LEU A 214 25.93 22.06 13.03
N TRP A 215 26.10 20.86 13.57
CA TRP A 215 26.32 20.63 14.99
C TRP A 215 27.75 20.15 15.19
N LEU A 216 28.55 20.95 15.89
CA LEU A 216 29.91 20.62 16.27
C LEU A 216 29.96 20.40 17.78
N PHE A 217 30.53 19.29 18.22
CA PHE A 217 30.79 19.01 19.64
C PHE A 217 32.31 19.06 19.87
N PRO A 218 32.85 20.19 20.36
CA PRO A 218 34.30 20.40 20.48
C PRO A 218 35.02 19.33 21.29
N LYS A 219 34.32 18.76 22.28
CA LYS A 219 34.83 17.70 23.18
C LYS A 219 34.13 16.36 22.96
N GLY A 220 33.50 16.15 21.82
CA GLY A 220 32.77 14.93 21.49
C GLY A 220 31.34 14.88 22.00
N ASN A 221 30.53 14.01 21.39
CA ASN A 221 29.15 13.79 21.77
C ASN A 221 29.04 12.72 22.88
N GLU A 222 27.82 12.33 23.26
CA GLU A 222 27.59 11.36 24.35
C GLU A 222 28.34 10.03 24.16
N LYS A 223 28.60 9.61 22.92
CA LYS A 223 29.22 8.32 22.62
C LYS A 223 30.74 8.32 22.79
N ASN A 224 31.39 9.48 22.75
CA ASN A 224 32.86 9.58 22.70
C ASN A 224 33.42 10.85 23.35
N ARG A 225 32.71 11.35 24.36
CA ARG A 225 33.07 12.53 25.12
C ARG A 225 34.52 12.46 25.61
N GLY A 226 35.29 13.51 25.33
CA GLY A 226 36.69 13.67 25.71
C GLY A 226 37.71 12.96 24.81
N CYS A 227 37.27 12.17 23.83
CA CYS A 227 38.17 11.41 22.96
C CYS A 227 38.33 12.03 21.57
N ASN A 228 37.23 12.47 20.97
CA ASN A 228 37.20 12.98 19.60
C ASN A 228 36.30 14.21 19.52
N ILE A 229 36.56 15.09 18.56
CA ILE A 229 35.56 16.08 18.13
C ILE A 229 34.47 15.34 17.32
N SER A 230 33.21 15.77 17.47
CA SER A 230 32.09 15.25 16.67
C SER A 230 31.50 16.32 15.78
N ILE A 231 31.06 15.95 14.58
CA ILE A 231 30.40 16.86 13.64
C ILE A 231 29.21 16.19 12.96
N PHE A 232 28.09 16.90 12.86
CA PHE A 232 26.86 16.42 12.23
C PHE A 232 26.26 17.47 11.30
N LEU A 233 25.69 17.00 10.20
CA LEU A 233 24.81 17.75 9.32
C LEU A 233 23.38 17.51 9.78
N VAL A 234 22.63 18.59 9.93
CA VAL A 234 21.25 18.55 10.38
C VAL A 234 20.35 19.13 9.32
N TYR A 235 19.30 18.41 9.00
CA TYR A 235 18.29 18.80 8.03
C TYR A 235 17.17 19.57 8.72
N VAL A 236 17.13 20.88 8.52
CA VAL A 236 16.26 21.81 9.24
C VAL A 236 14.81 21.67 8.77
N ASP A 237 14.60 21.49 7.45
CA ASP A 237 13.26 21.36 6.85
C ASP A 237 12.54 20.04 7.23
N SER A 238 13.19 19.12 7.94
CA SER A 238 12.57 17.87 8.42
C SER A 238 11.33 18.10 9.28
N LYS A 239 11.23 19.26 9.94
CA LYS A 239 10.11 19.60 10.81
C LYS A 239 8.80 19.81 10.07
N ASP A 240 8.88 20.18 8.78
CA ASP A 240 7.74 20.44 7.91
C ASP A 240 7.37 19.21 7.04
N PHE A 241 7.97 18.05 7.32
CA PHE A 241 7.72 16.83 6.56
C PHE A 241 6.41 16.17 7.00
N ASP A 242 5.56 15.84 6.02
CA ASP A 242 4.67 14.68 6.19
C ASP A 242 5.54 13.42 6.33
N HIS A 243 5.05 12.39 7.04
CA HIS A 243 5.84 11.19 7.36
C HIS A 243 6.41 10.43 6.14
N HIS A 244 5.99 10.78 4.92
CA HIS A 244 6.39 10.13 3.67
C HIS A 244 7.49 10.89 2.91
N ARG A 245 7.88 12.10 3.34
CA ARG A 245 8.98 12.84 2.73
C ARG A 245 10.34 12.37 3.24
N LYS A 246 11.28 12.20 2.31
CA LYS A 246 12.68 11.85 2.59
C LYS A 246 13.59 12.57 1.60
N VAL A 247 14.75 13.01 2.07
CA VAL A 247 15.78 13.65 1.24
C VAL A 247 17.08 12.88 1.40
N LYS A 248 17.70 12.52 0.29
CA LYS A 248 19.04 11.91 0.31
C LYS A 248 20.07 12.98 -0.02
N ALA A 249 21.07 13.14 0.83
CA ALA A 249 22.19 14.04 0.59
C ALA A 249 23.53 13.33 0.87
N ASN A 250 24.50 13.54 -0.02
CA ASN A 250 25.89 13.27 0.27
C ASN A 250 26.48 14.50 0.96
N TYR A 251 27.37 14.29 1.91
CA TYR A 251 28.09 15.38 2.53
C TYR A 251 29.53 14.97 2.84
N SER A 252 30.36 15.96 3.11
CA SER A 252 31.69 15.74 3.66
C SER A 252 32.09 16.88 4.57
N PHE A 253 32.83 16.54 5.62
CA PHE A 253 33.41 17.50 6.54
C PHE A 253 34.93 17.44 6.46
N CYS A 254 35.56 18.59 6.66
CA CYS A 254 36.99 18.72 6.79
C CYS A 254 37.35 19.76 7.86
N ILE A 255 38.32 19.45 8.72
CA ILE A 255 39.00 20.46 9.53
C ILE A 255 40.33 20.74 8.83
N LYS A 256 40.54 21.99 8.42
CA LYS A 256 41.71 22.37 7.63
C LYS A 256 42.95 22.49 8.51
N ASP A 257 44.09 22.06 7.96
CA ASP A 257 45.39 22.52 8.46
C ASP A 257 45.57 23.98 8.02
N GLN A 258 45.62 24.88 8.99
CA GLN A 258 45.72 26.32 8.76
C GLN A 258 47.15 26.78 8.46
N ILE A 259 48.15 25.91 8.60
CA ILE A 259 49.56 26.18 8.30
C ILE A 259 49.91 25.71 6.89
N GLY A 260 49.55 24.47 6.55
CA GLY A 260 49.78 23.88 5.21
C GLY A 260 48.73 24.26 4.16
N GLY A 261 47.54 24.75 4.58
CA GLY A 261 46.47 25.22 3.70
C GLY A 261 45.65 24.11 3.02
N GLU A 262 46.03 22.84 3.16
CA GLU A 262 45.30 21.70 2.63
C GLU A 262 44.32 21.09 3.63
N CYS A 263 43.29 20.44 3.07
CA CYS A 263 42.36 19.63 3.85
C CYS A 263 43.00 18.28 4.19
N ASP A 264 43.66 18.19 5.34
CA ASP A 264 44.42 17.00 5.76
C ASP A 264 43.49 15.82 6.14
N LYS A 265 42.30 16.09 6.71
CA LYS A 265 41.30 15.05 7.03
C LYS A 265 39.90 15.37 6.53
N ARG A 266 39.53 14.70 5.44
CA ARG A 266 38.19 14.74 4.86
C ARG A 266 37.45 13.43 5.08
N LEU A 267 36.31 13.48 5.77
CA LEU A 267 35.37 12.36 5.83
C LEU A 267 34.16 12.68 4.97
N SER A 268 33.77 11.75 4.08
CA SER A 268 32.64 11.89 3.17
C SER A 268 31.68 10.73 3.31
N SER A 269 30.38 11.02 3.21
CA SER A 269 29.33 10.00 3.18
C SER A 269 29.16 9.36 1.79
N LYS A 270 30.06 9.65 0.83
CA LYS A 270 29.97 9.13 -0.54
C LYS A 270 29.91 7.60 -0.58
N ILE A 271 29.02 7.13 -1.44
CA ILE A 271 28.70 5.73 -1.72
C ILE A 271 29.98 4.97 -2.08
N ILE A 272 30.32 3.96 -1.27
CA ILE A 272 31.26 2.91 -1.69
C ILE A 272 30.53 2.13 -2.81
N PRO A 273 31.10 2.03 -4.03
CA PRO A 273 30.47 1.30 -5.12
C PRO A 273 30.11 -0.13 -4.67
N PRO A 274 28.98 -0.72 -5.15
CA PRO A 274 28.61 -2.09 -4.79
C PRO A 274 29.74 -3.10 -5.05
N THR A 275 30.56 -2.84 -6.06
CA THR A 275 31.74 -3.64 -6.41
C THR A 275 32.83 -3.61 -5.34
N PHE A 276 33.05 -2.47 -4.70
CA PHE A 276 34.04 -2.30 -3.65
C PHE A 276 33.52 -2.86 -2.31
N ILE A 277 32.20 -2.79 -2.08
CA ILE A 277 31.53 -3.50 -0.99
C ILE A 277 31.69 -5.01 -1.14
N LEU A 278 31.46 -5.56 -2.34
CA LEU A 278 31.62 -6.98 -2.63
C LEU A 278 33.07 -7.45 -2.41
N MET A 279 34.05 -6.63 -2.80
CA MET A 279 35.47 -6.92 -2.60
C MET A 279 35.83 -6.98 -1.11
N VAL A 280 35.31 -6.05 -0.30
CA VAL A 280 35.51 -6.04 1.16
C VAL A 280 34.77 -7.20 1.84
N LEU A 281 33.57 -7.56 1.37
CA LEU A 281 32.82 -8.72 1.86
C LEU A 281 33.58 -10.03 1.62
N VAL A 282 34.17 -10.20 0.43
CA VAL A 282 35.01 -11.37 0.13
C VAL A 282 36.23 -11.40 1.07
N PHE A 283 36.88 -10.27 1.30
CA PHE A 283 38.06 -10.18 2.17
C PHE A 283 37.74 -10.42 3.66
N ILE A 284 36.63 -9.88 4.17
CA ILE A 284 36.17 -10.08 5.56
C ILE A 284 35.69 -11.52 5.76
N CYS A 285 34.94 -12.09 4.81
CA CYS A 285 34.55 -13.51 4.86
C CYS A 285 35.77 -14.44 4.85
N TYR A 286 36.85 -14.06 4.15
CA TYR A 286 38.09 -14.82 4.11
C TYR A 286 38.89 -14.73 5.42
N LEU A 287 38.85 -13.59 6.11
CA LEU A 287 39.61 -13.35 7.36
C LEU A 287 38.87 -13.79 8.63
N VAL A 288 37.53 -13.71 8.64
CA VAL A 288 36.71 -13.93 9.84
C VAL A 288 35.74 -15.06 9.56
N ASN A 289 36.24 -16.28 9.65
CA ASN A 289 35.55 -17.50 9.24
C ASN A 289 34.30 -17.87 10.07
N PHE A 290 33.67 -16.95 10.83
CA PHE A 290 32.42 -17.19 11.56
C PHE A 290 31.85 -15.92 12.27
N LEU A 291 31.31 -14.94 11.55
CA LEU A 291 30.37 -13.98 12.16
C LEU A 291 29.10 -13.86 11.31
N ARG A 292 27.94 -13.94 11.98
CA ARG A 292 26.60 -14.04 11.38
C ARG A 292 26.40 -13.04 10.25
N LEU A 293 26.04 -13.56 9.07
CA LEU A 293 25.70 -12.81 7.85
C LEU A 293 24.72 -11.64 8.12
N SER A 294 23.85 -11.77 9.14
CA SER A 294 22.91 -10.74 9.56
C SER A 294 23.56 -9.47 10.13
N LEU A 295 24.68 -9.58 10.85
CA LEU A 295 25.43 -8.42 11.37
C LEU A 295 26.15 -7.70 10.23
N ILE A 296 26.71 -8.47 9.29
CA ILE A 296 27.39 -7.93 8.10
C ILE A 296 26.40 -7.18 7.20
N LEU A 297 25.20 -7.74 6.97
CA LEU A 297 24.13 -7.05 6.23
C LEU A 297 23.64 -5.78 6.95
N SER A 298 23.53 -5.79 8.29
CA SER A 298 23.17 -4.59 9.05
C SER A 298 24.25 -3.50 9.03
N PHE A 299 25.52 -3.88 8.89
CA PHE A 299 26.65 -2.95 8.75
C PHE A 299 26.68 -2.27 7.37
N PHE A 300 26.20 -2.93 6.31
CA PHE A 300 26.24 -2.39 4.94
C PHE A 300 24.98 -1.63 4.51
N PHE A 301 23.82 -1.84 5.15
CA PHE A 301 22.65 -0.97 4.94
C PHE A 301 22.81 0.44 5.55
N ALA A 302 23.91 0.70 6.28
CA ALA A 302 24.12 1.90 7.07
C ALA A 302 24.87 3.06 6.38
N TYR A 303 25.07 3.05 5.06
CA TYR A 303 25.77 4.14 4.37
C TYR A 303 24.93 4.78 3.25
N CYS A 304 23.70 5.16 3.60
CA CYS A 304 22.87 6.04 2.79
C CYS A 304 22.08 6.97 3.72
N ASP A 305 22.59 8.20 3.89
CA ASP A 305 22.00 9.19 4.80
C ASP A 305 20.72 9.78 4.20
N TRP A 306 19.62 9.10 4.46
CA TRP A 306 18.27 9.61 4.20
C TRP A 306 17.83 10.46 5.39
N PHE A 307 17.63 11.74 5.12
CA PHE A 307 17.06 12.69 6.06
C PHE A 307 15.53 12.62 6.01
N SER A 308 14.91 12.56 7.18
CA SER A 308 13.44 12.49 7.35
C SER A 308 13.03 13.14 8.67
N ALA A 309 11.71 13.23 8.92
CA ALA A 309 11.18 13.69 10.21
C ALA A 309 11.74 12.89 11.41
N THR A 310 12.01 11.59 11.23
CA THR A 310 12.53 10.68 12.28
C THR A 310 14.06 10.61 12.31
N SER A 311 14.75 11.08 11.26
CA SER A 311 16.19 10.95 11.08
C SER A 311 16.75 12.25 10.53
N GLN A 312 16.79 13.27 11.38
CA GLN A 312 17.11 14.66 10.97
C GLN A 312 18.62 14.92 10.93
N THR A 313 19.42 14.07 11.58
CA THR A 313 20.85 14.32 11.84
C THR A 313 21.70 13.13 11.41
N TRP A 314 22.71 13.39 10.58
CA TRP A 314 23.72 12.41 10.16
C TRP A 314 25.12 13.02 10.24
N GLY A 315 26.13 12.21 10.57
CA GLY A 315 27.50 12.70 10.72
C GLY A 315 28.43 11.73 11.42
N TYR A 316 29.53 12.27 11.95
CA TYR A 316 30.62 11.49 12.53
C TYR A 316 30.75 11.80 14.01
N PRO A 317 30.29 10.90 14.89
CA PRO A 317 30.59 10.98 16.31
C PRO A 317 32.10 11.09 16.53
N SER A 318 32.90 10.18 15.97
CA SER A 318 34.37 10.17 16.11
C SER A 318 35.06 10.76 14.89
N PHE A 319 34.90 12.07 14.66
CA PHE A 319 35.45 12.73 13.47
C PHE A 319 36.99 12.81 13.49
N MET A 320 37.56 13.41 14.54
CA MET A 320 39.01 13.56 14.71
C MET A 320 39.39 13.43 16.19
N PRO A 321 40.41 12.63 16.56
CA PRO A 321 40.89 12.55 17.94
C PRO A 321 41.30 13.92 18.48
N LEU A 322 40.97 14.22 19.74
CA LEU A 322 41.36 15.48 20.37
C LEU A 322 42.89 15.58 20.53
N THR A 323 43.56 14.45 20.76
CA THR A 323 45.03 14.38 20.84
C THR A 323 45.70 14.87 19.56
N GLU A 324 45.09 14.59 18.41
CA GLU A 324 45.57 15.03 17.11
C GLU A 324 45.15 16.46 16.80
N LEU A 325 43.89 16.83 17.10
CA LEU A 325 43.38 18.19 16.91
C LEU A 325 44.22 19.23 17.67
N HIS A 326 44.69 18.89 18.88
CA HIS A 326 45.50 19.74 19.73
C HIS A 326 47.01 19.64 19.46
N ASP A 327 47.47 18.81 18.52
CA ASP A 327 48.88 18.78 18.14
C ASP A 327 49.25 20.06 17.38
N GLN A 328 50.05 20.91 18.01
CA GLN A 328 50.50 22.19 17.44
C GLN A 328 51.27 22.01 16.12
N LYS A 329 51.89 20.84 15.89
CA LYS A 329 52.61 20.55 14.64
C LYS A 329 51.66 20.32 13.46
N LYS A 330 50.39 20.00 13.73
CA LYS A 330 49.37 19.69 12.72
C LYS A 330 48.58 20.92 12.24
N GLY A 331 48.69 22.04 12.94
CA GLY A 331 48.13 23.31 12.47
C GLY A 331 46.59 23.42 12.44
N TYR A 332 45.86 22.47 13.05
CA TYR A 332 44.39 22.52 13.05
C TYR A 332 43.80 23.64 13.90
N ILE A 333 44.45 23.97 15.03
CA ILE A 333 44.10 25.11 15.89
C ILE A 333 45.18 26.19 15.74
N VAL A 334 44.81 27.35 15.21
CA VAL A 334 45.69 28.52 15.09
C VAL A 334 44.97 29.72 15.69
N ASN A 335 45.65 30.43 16.61
CA ASN A 335 45.09 31.56 17.34
C ASN A 335 43.74 31.26 18.03
N ASP A 336 43.63 30.07 18.64
CA ASP A 336 42.40 29.55 19.25
C ASP A 336 41.18 29.52 18.29
N CYS A 337 41.44 29.34 17.00
CA CYS A 337 40.41 29.14 15.98
C CYS A 337 40.63 27.83 15.23
N ILE A 338 39.53 27.20 14.81
CA ILE A 338 39.53 26.11 13.81
C ILE A 338 38.82 26.56 12.54
N VAL A 339 39.13 25.93 11.41
CA VAL A 339 38.41 26.15 10.15
C VAL A 339 37.76 24.83 9.72
N VAL A 340 36.43 24.83 9.67
CA VAL A 340 35.63 23.67 9.27
C VAL A 340 35.06 23.92 7.87
N GLU A 341 35.41 23.07 6.92
CA GLU A 341 34.84 23.04 5.58
C GLU A 341 33.77 21.95 5.48
N VAL A 342 32.63 22.29 4.88
CA VAL A 342 31.56 21.33 4.59
C VAL A 342 31.17 21.41 3.12
N GLU A 343 30.98 20.25 2.53
CA GLU A 343 30.33 20.11 1.23
C GLU A 343 29.05 19.29 1.39
N VAL A 344 27.96 19.72 0.75
CA VAL A 344 26.65 19.05 0.75
C VAL A 344 26.13 18.97 -0.68
N GLU A 345 25.67 17.79 -1.09
CA GLU A 345 25.10 17.50 -2.41
C GLU A 345 23.78 16.76 -2.20
N VAL A 346 22.65 17.40 -2.54
CA VAL A 346 21.33 16.76 -2.47
C VAL A 346 21.16 15.86 -3.69
N VAL A 347 21.05 14.55 -3.47
CA VAL A 347 21.05 13.54 -4.55
C VAL A 347 19.65 13.18 -4.98
N PHE A 348 18.72 13.04 -4.03
CA PHE A 348 17.33 12.65 -4.32
C PHE A 348 16.33 13.36 -3.44
N LYS A 349 15.23 13.79 -4.06
CA LYS A 349 14.02 14.31 -3.41
C LYS A 349 12.91 13.27 -3.56
N HIS A 350 12.35 12.77 -2.45
CA HIS A 350 11.18 11.88 -2.47
C HIS A 350 9.91 12.72 -2.37
N ARG A 351 9.07 12.70 -3.42
CA ARG A 351 7.74 13.33 -3.42
C ARG A 351 6.69 12.30 -3.86
N VAL A 352 5.72 12.08 -2.99
CA VAL A 352 4.49 11.35 -3.30
C VAL A 352 3.41 12.39 -3.59
N LYS A 353 2.72 12.25 -4.72
CA LYS A 353 1.55 13.06 -5.06
C LYS A 353 0.38 12.16 -5.35
N SER A 354 -0.81 12.54 -4.91
CA SER A 354 -2.05 11.91 -5.35
C SER A 354 -2.27 12.18 -6.84
N LEU A 355 -2.64 11.14 -7.60
CA LEU A 355 -3.20 11.31 -8.94
C LEU A 355 -4.64 11.79 -8.77
N SER A 356 -4.88 13.07 -9.08
CA SER A 356 -6.21 13.69 -9.08
C SER A 356 -6.99 13.37 -10.34
#